data_AF-A0A420MTR6-F1
#
_entry.id   AF-A0A420MTR6-F1
#
_cell.length_a   1.000
_cell.length_b   1.000
_cell.length_c   1.000
_cell.angle_alpha   90.00
_cell.angle_beta   90.00
_cell.angle_gamma   90.00
#
_symmetry.space_group_name_H-M   'P 1'
#
loop_
_entity.id
_entity.type
_entity.pdbx_description
1 polymer ?
#
loop_
_entity_poly.entity_id
_entity_poly.type
_entity_poly.pdbx_seq_one_letter_code
_entity_poly.pdbx_strand_id
1 'polypeptide(L)'
;MPIEIVSLLVELLDAEDVFNMVLTCKYLSYIPYDRRMCRLALLKVPYSTEAQEAHSTKNFPKAFRKLAKRRMAVQSAEPWIVAIVAMADQFIYTNGHLCYTVNSKHLRVLDTLHKKPTFELTVDVALLLKAAVRDYDPQSSHTFKPLYYAEGVISCLATQVLEDSTTCSWLLIFELIESPRWVVVQRPDASYPSFVRNDKNYLFWGSKSHARLDGSSRWGIHCLNLQTRKWADSQL
;
A
#
# COMPACT_ATOMS: atom_id res chain seq x y z
N MET A 1 27.68 -19.32 26.52
CA MET A 1 27.89 -17.86 26.39
C MET A 1 26.83 -17.18 27.26
N PRO A 2 27.20 -16.16 28.06
CA PRO A 2 26.23 -15.46 28.91
C PRO A 2 25.07 -14.90 28.10
N ILE A 3 23.86 -14.92 28.67
CA ILE A 3 22.62 -14.51 27.98
C ILE A 3 22.63 -13.02 27.62
N GLU A 4 23.38 -12.22 28.38
CA GLU A 4 23.62 -10.80 28.17
C GLU A 4 24.38 -10.56 26.86
N ILE A 5 25.41 -11.37 26.61
CA ILE A 5 26.21 -11.27 25.38
C ILE A 5 25.36 -11.68 24.17
N VAL A 6 24.55 -12.74 24.30
CA VAL A 6 23.63 -13.14 23.22
C VAL A 6 22.59 -12.05 22.96
N SER A 7 22.08 -11.39 24.01
CA SER A 7 21.13 -10.29 23.85
C SER A 7 21.75 -9.09 23.11
N LEU A 8 23.01 -8.77 23.40
CA LEU A 8 23.76 -7.73 22.68
C LEU A 8 23.94 -8.09 21.20
N LEU A 9 24.26 -9.35 20.89
CA LEU A 9 24.32 -9.81 19.49
C LEU A 9 22.98 -9.62 18.79
N VAL A 10 21.87 -10.01 19.43
CA VAL A 10 20.52 -9.81 18.87
C VAL A 10 20.21 -8.32 18.64
N GLU A 11 20.70 -7.44 19.49
CA GLU A 11 20.53 -6.00 19.35
C GLU A 11 21.33 -5.40 18.18
N LEU A 12 22.49 -5.98 17.86
CA LEU A 12 23.37 -5.53 16.78
C LEU A 12 23.01 -6.11 15.41
N LEU A 13 22.34 -7.26 15.37
CA LEU A 13 21.96 -7.95 14.14
C LEU A 13 20.59 -7.48 13.62
N ASP A 14 20.41 -7.57 12.30
CA ASP A 14 19.11 -7.41 11.68
C ASP A 14 18.20 -8.61 12.00
N ALA A 15 16.88 -8.43 11.89
CA ALA A 15 15.90 -9.46 12.26
C ALA A 15 16.11 -10.80 11.52
N GLU A 16 16.69 -10.75 10.32
CA GLU A 16 17.00 -11.92 9.51
C GLU A 16 18.26 -12.63 9.97
N ASP A 17 19.31 -11.88 10.26
CA ASP A 17 20.56 -12.42 10.78
C ASP A 17 20.38 -13.02 12.16
N VAL A 18 19.52 -12.43 13.00
CA VAL A 18 19.10 -13.05 14.26
C VAL A 18 18.49 -14.42 14.00
N PHE A 19 17.63 -14.56 12.99
CA PHE A 19 17.03 -15.84 12.65
C PHE A 19 18.09 -16.84 12.12
N ASN A 20 18.97 -16.41 11.23
CA ASN A 20 20.07 -17.23 10.73
C ASN A 20 20.98 -17.73 11.87
N MET A 21 21.28 -16.86 12.84
CA MET A 21 22.04 -17.20 14.04
C MET A 21 21.35 -18.27 14.90
N VAL A 22 20.02 -18.28 14.99
CA VAL A 22 19.28 -19.35 15.67
C VAL A 22 19.52 -20.70 15.01
N LEU A 23 19.62 -20.73 13.68
CA LEU A 23 19.78 -21.95 12.90
C LEU A 23 21.20 -22.54 12.97
N THR A 24 22.20 -21.77 13.40
CA THR A 24 23.60 -22.25 13.39
C THR A 24 23.87 -23.33 14.44
N CYS A 25 23.20 -23.30 15.60
CA CYS A 25 23.42 -24.32 16.63
C CYS A 25 22.27 -24.48 17.63
N LYS A 26 22.18 -25.67 18.24
CA LYS A 26 21.14 -26.00 19.24
C LYS A 26 21.17 -25.08 20.46
N TYR A 27 22.34 -24.57 20.85
CA TYR A 27 22.46 -23.70 22.02
C TYR A 27 21.77 -22.34 21.82
N LEU A 28 21.58 -21.88 20.59
CA LEU A 28 20.90 -20.61 20.26
C LEU A 28 19.42 -20.81 19.90
N SER A 29 18.94 -22.07 19.88
CA SER A 29 17.56 -22.41 19.54
C SER A 29 16.49 -21.84 20.49
N TYR A 30 16.89 -21.33 21.65
CA TYR A 30 15.98 -20.69 22.61
C TYR A 30 15.59 -19.25 22.22
N ILE A 31 16.38 -18.57 21.37
CA ILE A 31 16.18 -17.16 21.01
C ILE A 31 14.76 -16.86 20.49
N PRO A 32 14.15 -17.67 19.60
CA PRO A 32 12.79 -17.43 19.12
C PRO A 32 11.70 -17.60 20.17
N TYR A 33 12.05 -18.08 21.37
CA TYR A 33 11.14 -18.28 22.51
C TYR A 33 11.38 -17.25 23.62
N ASP A 34 12.55 -16.60 23.64
CA ASP A 34 12.85 -15.54 24.60
C ASP A 34 12.14 -14.23 24.25
N ARG A 35 11.34 -13.74 25.20
CA ARG A 35 10.52 -12.54 25.00
C ARG A 35 11.35 -11.28 24.76
N ARG A 36 12.47 -11.11 25.47
CA ARG A 36 13.31 -9.91 25.39
C ARG A 36 14.05 -9.89 24.06
N MET A 37 14.66 -11.00 23.67
CA MET A 37 15.40 -11.13 22.42
C MET A 37 14.48 -10.98 21.21
N CYS A 38 13.32 -11.63 21.21
CA CYS A 38 12.33 -11.45 20.15
C CYS A 38 11.83 -10.01 20.06
N ARG A 39 11.67 -9.31 21.19
CA ARG A 39 11.34 -7.88 21.19
C ARG A 39 12.44 -7.06 20.54
N LEU A 40 13.71 -7.28 20.89
CA LEU A 40 14.86 -6.59 20.29
C LEU A 40 14.92 -6.81 18.78
N ALA A 41 14.75 -8.05 18.32
CA ALA A 41 14.73 -8.37 16.89
C ALA A 41 13.58 -7.68 16.15
N LEU A 42 12.37 -7.64 16.74
CA LEU A 42 11.21 -6.99 16.14
C LEU A 42 11.32 -5.45 16.08
N LEU A 43 12.12 -4.82 16.95
CA LEU A 43 12.39 -3.37 16.87
C LEU A 43 13.12 -2.97 15.58
N LYS A 44 13.81 -3.92 14.92
CA LYS A 44 14.48 -3.69 13.63
C LYS A 44 13.51 -3.69 12.45
N VAL A 45 12.28 -4.15 12.65
CA VAL A 45 11.25 -4.29 11.61
C VAL A 45 9.90 -3.69 12.06
N PRO A 46 9.87 -2.44 12.54
CA PRO A 46 8.72 -1.88 13.28
C PRO A 46 7.45 -1.77 12.44
N TYR A 47 7.61 -1.68 11.11
CA TYR A 47 6.50 -1.58 10.16
C TYR A 47 6.01 -2.92 9.64
N SER A 48 6.60 -4.04 10.08
CA SER A 48 6.09 -5.37 9.75
C SER A 48 4.79 -5.63 10.48
N THR A 49 3.90 -6.40 9.84
CA THR A 49 2.60 -6.77 10.42
C THR A 49 2.78 -7.56 11.71
N GLU A 50 3.81 -8.41 11.76
CA GLU A 50 4.17 -9.15 12.96
C GLU A 50 4.68 -8.25 14.10
N ALA A 51 5.50 -7.23 13.80
CA ALA A 51 5.96 -6.29 14.82
C ALA A 51 4.79 -5.46 15.39
N GLN A 52 3.89 -4.99 14.53
CA GLN A 52 2.68 -4.26 14.93
C GLN A 52 1.74 -5.14 15.77
N GLU A 53 1.48 -6.39 15.36
CA GLU A 53 0.71 -7.37 16.13
C GLU A 53 1.36 -7.65 17.49
N ALA A 54 2.69 -7.72 17.56
CA ALA A 54 3.40 -7.92 18.82
C ALA A 54 3.27 -6.72 19.77
N HIS A 55 3.15 -5.50 19.24
CA HIS A 55 3.00 -4.29 20.06
C HIS A 55 1.64 -4.26 20.77
N SER A 56 0.58 -4.76 20.12
CA SER A 56 -0.76 -4.88 20.72
C SER A 56 -0.87 -6.11 21.63
N THR A 57 -0.47 -7.29 21.15
CA THR A 57 -0.64 -8.57 21.89
C THR A 57 0.43 -8.83 22.95
N LYS A 58 1.55 -8.11 22.90
CA LYS A 58 2.76 -8.32 23.71
C LYS A 58 3.39 -9.71 23.58
N ASN A 59 3.01 -10.48 22.54
CA ASN A 59 3.53 -11.81 22.25
C ASN A 59 4.65 -11.77 21.20
N PHE A 60 5.79 -11.21 21.59
CA PHE A 60 6.97 -11.07 20.72
C PHE A 60 7.51 -12.40 20.18
N PRO A 61 7.59 -13.51 20.96
CA PRO A 61 8.07 -14.79 20.44
C PRO A 61 7.22 -15.34 19.30
N LYS A 62 5.89 -15.29 19.42
CA LYS A 62 4.99 -15.74 18.36
C LYS A 62 5.16 -14.91 17.09
N ALA A 63 5.20 -13.58 17.24
CA ALA A 63 5.37 -12.66 16.13
C ALA A 63 6.71 -12.83 15.41
N PHE A 64 7.81 -12.96 16.15
CA PHE A 64 9.13 -13.17 15.57
C PHE A 64 9.21 -14.48 14.78
N ARG A 65 8.65 -15.58 15.31
CA ARG A 65 8.56 -16.84 14.57
C ARG A 65 7.68 -16.75 13.32
N LYS A 66 6.57 -16.00 13.37
CA LYS A 66 5.69 -15.76 12.22
C LYS A 66 6.42 -14.99 11.12
N LEU A 67 7.16 -13.94 11.49
CA LEU A 67 8.02 -13.17 10.58
C LEU A 67 9.06 -14.06 9.91
N ALA A 68 9.79 -14.85 10.70
CA ALA A 68 10.82 -15.75 10.19
C ALA A 68 10.24 -16.78 9.21
N LYS A 69 9.13 -17.44 9.56
CA LYS A 69 8.43 -18.38 8.67
C LYS A 69 8.02 -17.73 7.35
N ARG A 70 7.46 -16.53 7.41
CA ARG A 70 7.04 -15.80 6.21
C ARG A 70 8.23 -15.46 5.31
N ARG A 71 9.33 -14.95 5.89
CA ARG A 71 10.54 -14.63 5.12
C ARG A 71 11.17 -15.86 4.50
N MET A 72 11.33 -16.94 5.26
CA MET A 72 11.82 -18.22 4.73
C MET A 72 10.97 -18.72 3.57
N ALA A 73 9.65 -18.78 3.72
CA ALA A 73 8.75 -19.28 2.68
C ALA A 73 8.84 -18.46 1.37
N VAL A 74 9.07 -17.14 1.49
CA VAL A 74 9.31 -16.27 0.34
C VAL A 74 10.68 -16.54 -0.28
N GLN A 75 11.72 -16.66 0.54
CA GLN A 75 13.09 -16.90 0.08
C GLN A 75 13.28 -18.27 -0.59
N SER A 76 12.65 -19.31 -0.05
CA SER A 76 12.70 -20.65 -0.62
C SER A 76 11.76 -20.84 -1.81
N ALA A 77 10.94 -19.84 -2.14
CA ALA A 77 9.85 -19.96 -3.11
C ALA A 77 8.91 -21.16 -2.81
N GLU A 78 8.80 -21.54 -1.54
CA GLU A 78 7.91 -22.60 -1.05
C GLU A 78 6.83 -21.99 -0.13
N PRO A 79 5.93 -21.17 -0.67
CA PRO A 79 4.80 -20.68 0.10
C PRO A 79 3.92 -21.85 0.52
N TRP A 80 3.37 -21.78 1.73
CA TRP A 80 2.48 -22.82 2.25
C TRP A 80 1.18 -22.95 1.43
N ILE A 81 0.78 -21.88 0.75
CA ILE A 81 -0.37 -21.84 -0.13
C ILE A 81 -0.13 -20.81 -1.25
N VAL A 82 -0.54 -21.16 -2.47
CA VAL A 82 -0.71 -20.22 -3.58
C VAL A 82 -2.17 -20.31 -4.00
N ALA A 83 -2.83 -19.16 -4.07
CA ALA A 83 -4.23 -19.08 -4.48
C ALA A 83 -4.42 -17.90 -5.43
N ILE A 84 -5.26 -18.09 -6.44
CA ILE A 84 -5.76 -17.01 -7.28
C ILE A 84 -6.88 -16.34 -6.50
N VAL A 85 -6.64 -15.10 -6.07
CA VAL A 85 -7.59 -14.33 -5.25
C VAL A 85 -8.55 -13.47 -6.08
N ALA A 86 -8.16 -13.11 -7.31
CA ALA A 86 -8.96 -12.32 -8.22
C ALA A 86 -8.44 -12.41 -9.67
N MET A 87 -9.32 -12.16 -10.64
CA MET A 87 -8.97 -11.83 -12.01
C MET A 87 -9.28 -10.34 -12.22
N ALA A 88 -8.28 -9.55 -12.56
CA ALA A 88 -8.36 -8.09 -12.52
C ALA A 88 -7.75 -7.45 -13.76
N ASP A 89 -8.29 -6.29 -14.15
CA ASP A 89 -7.74 -5.47 -15.23
C ASP A 89 -6.47 -4.74 -14.75
N GLN A 90 -6.54 -4.19 -13.55
CA GLN A 90 -5.46 -3.48 -12.86
C GLN A 90 -5.48 -3.85 -11.38
N PHE A 91 -4.32 -3.90 -10.74
CA PHE A 91 -4.22 -4.13 -9.30
C PHE A 91 -3.02 -3.44 -8.68
N ILE A 92 -3.13 -3.18 -7.39
CA ILE A 92 -2.03 -2.82 -6.49
C ILE A 92 -2.16 -3.63 -5.20
N TYR A 93 -1.01 -3.93 -4.58
CA TYR A 93 -0.97 -4.43 -3.21
C TYR A 93 -0.18 -3.47 -2.35
N THR A 94 -0.87 -2.75 -1.47
CA THR A 94 -0.26 -1.70 -0.63
C THR A 94 -0.84 -1.75 0.77
N ASN A 95 0.02 -1.65 1.78
CA ASN A 95 -0.38 -1.58 3.19
C ASN A 95 -1.32 -2.73 3.62
N GLY A 96 -1.06 -3.94 3.12
CA GLY A 96 -1.87 -5.12 3.46
C GLY A 96 -3.24 -5.18 2.79
N HIS A 97 -3.46 -4.35 1.77
CA HIS A 97 -4.71 -4.31 1.02
C HIS A 97 -4.44 -4.60 -0.45
N LEU A 98 -5.17 -5.55 -1.01
CA LEU A 98 -5.24 -5.79 -2.44
C LEU A 98 -6.36 -4.92 -3.00
N CYS A 99 -6.01 -3.93 -3.82
CA CYS A 99 -6.96 -3.08 -4.50
C CYS A 99 -6.91 -3.41 -5.99
N TYR A 100 -8.04 -3.72 -6.60
CA TYR A 100 -8.06 -4.15 -8.00
C TYR A 100 -9.36 -3.78 -8.69
N THR A 101 -9.33 -3.74 -10.01
CA THR A 101 -10.50 -3.41 -10.83
C THR A 101 -10.95 -4.57 -11.68
N VAL A 102 -12.27 -4.69 -11.85
CA VAL A 102 -12.91 -5.75 -12.64
C VAL A 102 -13.78 -5.11 -13.72
N ASN A 103 -13.48 -5.44 -14.98
CA ASN A 103 -14.12 -4.92 -16.18
C ASN A 103 -14.23 -3.38 -16.23
N SER A 104 -13.29 -2.67 -15.58
CA SER A 104 -13.28 -1.23 -15.33
C SER A 104 -14.54 -0.66 -14.65
N LYS A 105 -15.45 -1.53 -14.19
CA LYS A 105 -16.75 -1.16 -13.59
C LYS A 105 -16.74 -1.15 -12.08
N HIS A 106 -15.94 -2.03 -11.48
CA HIS A 106 -15.91 -2.20 -10.03
C HIS A 106 -14.48 -2.09 -9.54
N LEU A 107 -14.26 -1.20 -8.57
CA LEU A 107 -13.07 -1.20 -7.74
C LEU A 107 -13.36 -2.07 -6.52
N ARG A 108 -12.48 -3.02 -6.26
CA ARG A 108 -12.56 -3.94 -5.13
C ARG A 108 -11.36 -3.78 -4.23
N VAL A 109 -11.58 -3.79 -2.92
CA VAL A 109 -10.53 -3.69 -1.93
C VAL A 109 -10.68 -4.78 -0.88
N LEU A 110 -9.65 -5.63 -0.82
CA LEU A 110 -9.55 -6.76 0.09
C LEU A 110 -8.47 -6.50 1.14
N ASP A 111 -8.86 -6.47 2.41
CA ASP A 111 -7.93 -6.46 3.55
C ASP A 111 -7.39 -7.89 3.78
N THR A 112 -6.08 -8.08 3.58
CA THR A 112 -5.42 -9.38 3.70
C THR A 112 -4.83 -9.62 5.09
N LEU A 113 -4.86 -8.63 5.99
CA LEU A 113 -4.15 -8.65 7.27
C LEU A 113 -5.06 -8.85 8.48
N HIS A 114 -6.19 -8.14 8.54
CA HIS A 114 -6.97 -8.02 9.79
C HIS A 114 -8.34 -8.71 9.75
N LYS A 115 -8.88 -8.98 8.56
CA LYS A 115 -10.20 -9.61 8.42
C LYS A 115 -10.06 -11.08 8.01
N LYS A 116 -11.10 -11.87 8.32
CA LYS A 116 -11.37 -13.08 7.53
C LYS A 116 -11.45 -12.59 6.06
N PRO A 117 -10.74 -13.21 5.11
CA PRO A 117 -10.61 -12.74 3.72
C PRO A 117 -11.91 -12.77 2.90
N THR A 118 -13.06 -12.75 3.57
CA THR A 118 -14.40 -12.83 3.01
C THR A 118 -15.10 -11.48 2.88
N PHE A 119 -14.56 -10.40 3.49
CA PHE A 119 -15.16 -9.06 3.35
C PHE A 119 -14.33 -8.20 2.39
N GLU A 120 -14.91 -8.00 1.21
CA GLU A 120 -14.36 -7.19 0.14
C GLU A 120 -15.25 -5.96 -0.05
N LEU A 121 -14.66 -4.77 0.05
CA LEU A 121 -15.38 -3.55 -0.24
C LEU A 121 -15.42 -3.34 -1.75
N THR A 122 -16.61 -3.10 -2.29
CA THR A 122 -16.82 -2.85 -3.72
C THR A 122 -17.33 -1.42 -3.94
N VAL A 123 -16.70 -0.70 -4.85
CA VAL A 123 -17.12 0.63 -5.31
C VAL A 123 -17.53 0.53 -6.77
N ASP A 124 -18.72 1.02 -7.09
CA ASP A 124 -19.17 1.19 -8.47
C ASP A 124 -18.47 2.41 -9.09
N VAL A 125 -17.62 2.15 -10.09
CA VAL A 125 -16.79 3.17 -10.73
C VAL A 125 -17.65 4.14 -11.54
N ALA A 126 -18.69 3.67 -12.21
CA ALA A 126 -19.53 4.53 -13.04
C ALA A 126 -20.34 5.51 -12.17
N LEU A 127 -20.89 5.04 -11.04
CA LEU A 127 -21.57 5.90 -10.08
C LEU A 127 -20.60 6.91 -9.44
N LEU A 128 -19.39 6.49 -9.09
CA LEU A 128 -18.36 7.37 -8.56
C LEU A 128 -17.97 8.47 -9.56
N LEU A 129 -17.68 8.11 -10.81
CA LEU A 129 -17.29 9.06 -11.85
C LEU A 129 -18.43 10.02 -12.16
N LYS A 130 -19.67 9.54 -12.30
CA LYS A 130 -20.86 10.38 -12.52
C LYS A 130 -21.09 11.39 -11.39
N ALA A 131 -20.77 11.02 -10.15
CA ALA A 131 -20.93 11.90 -9.00
C ALA A 131 -19.77 12.90 -8.83
N ALA A 132 -18.53 12.49 -9.13
CA ALA A 132 -17.33 13.26 -8.82
C ALA A 132 -16.76 14.07 -10.00
N VAL A 133 -16.96 13.61 -11.23
CA VAL A 133 -16.35 14.17 -12.44
C VAL A 133 -17.45 14.80 -13.30
N ARG A 134 -17.40 16.14 -13.45
CA ARG A 134 -18.45 16.91 -14.14
C ARG A 134 -18.57 16.60 -15.63
N ASP A 135 -17.43 16.30 -16.24
CA ASP A 135 -17.20 16.11 -17.67
C ASP A 135 -17.04 14.62 -18.04
N TYR A 136 -17.51 13.72 -17.16
CA TYR A 136 -17.55 12.30 -17.43
C TYR A 136 -18.66 11.96 -18.42
N ASP A 137 -18.31 11.28 -19.51
CA ASP A 137 -19.28 10.71 -20.44
C ASP A 137 -19.51 9.21 -20.15
N PRO A 138 -20.71 8.79 -19.73
CA PRO A 138 -21.01 7.38 -19.48
C PRO A 138 -20.94 6.47 -20.72
N GLN A 139 -21.03 7.01 -21.93
CA GLN A 139 -21.00 6.24 -23.17
C GLN A 139 -19.56 5.91 -23.62
N SER A 140 -18.62 6.80 -23.29
CA SER A 140 -17.22 6.64 -23.66
C SER A 140 -16.50 5.59 -22.80
N SER A 141 -15.68 4.77 -23.46
CA SER A 141 -14.86 3.76 -22.78
C SER A 141 -13.87 4.42 -21.82
N HIS A 142 -13.71 3.83 -20.64
CA HIS A 142 -12.77 4.32 -19.64
C HIS A 142 -11.99 3.16 -19.00
N THR A 143 -10.82 3.51 -18.48
CA THR A 143 -10.02 2.66 -17.61
C THR A 143 -10.04 3.24 -16.20
N PHE A 144 -9.95 2.36 -15.21
CA PHE A 144 -9.86 2.76 -13.82
C PHE A 144 -8.73 1.99 -13.14
N LYS A 145 -7.73 2.70 -12.66
CA LYS A 145 -6.50 2.13 -12.13
C LYS A 145 -6.29 2.56 -10.67
N PRO A 146 -6.23 1.63 -9.70
CA PRO A 146 -5.83 2.00 -8.35
C PRO A 146 -4.34 2.36 -8.33
N LEU A 147 -3.97 3.43 -7.61
CA LEU A 147 -2.60 3.93 -7.51
C LEU A 147 -2.00 3.71 -6.13
N TYR A 148 -2.76 3.97 -5.07
CA TYR A 148 -2.29 3.80 -3.70
C TYR A 148 -3.46 3.70 -2.72
N TYR A 149 -3.29 2.89 -1.67
CA TYR A 149 -4.21 2.81 -0.54
C TYR A 149 -3.44 2.95 0.77
N ALA A 150 -3.89 3.85 1.65
CA ALA A 150 -3.42 3.93 3.03
C ALA A 150 -4.47 4.59 3.92
N GLU A 151 -4.59 4.12 5.17
CA GLU A 151 -5.39 4.77 6.23
C GLU A 151 -6.85 5.02 5.82
N GLY A 152 -7.47 4.06 5.10
CA GLY A 152 -8.85 4.17 4.64
C GLY A 152 -9.07 5.13 3.46
N VAL A 153 -8.00 5.68 2.87
CA VAL A 153 -8.07 6.53 1.68
C VAL A 153 -7.49 5.77 0.49
N ILE A 154 -8.18 5.84 -0.64
CA ILE A 154 -7.72 5.28 -1.91
C ILE A 154 -7.56 6.37 -2.96
N SER A 155 -6.51 6.22 -3.76
CA SER A 155 -6.23 7.06 -4.92
C SER A 155 -6.31 6.23 -6.19
N CYS A 156 -7.05 6.73 -7.18
CA CYS A 156 -7.27 6.05 -8.44
C CYS A 156 -7.08 7.01 -9.61
N LEU A 157 -6.57 6.50 -10.73
CA LEU A 157 -6.52 7.20 -12.00
C LEU A 157 -7.65 6.67 -12.90
N ALA A 158 -8.56 7.54 -13.27
CA ALA A 158 -9.54 7.27 -14.32
C ALA A 158 -9.06 7.91 -15.62
N THR A 159 -9.09 7.16 -16.72
CA THR A 159 -8.76 7.70 -18.04
C THR A 159 -9.85 7.32 -19.03
N GLN A 160 -10.42 8.31 -19.71
CA GLN A 160 -11.42 8.15 -20.76
C GLN A 160 -10.83 8.55 -22.11
N VAL A 161 -11.12 7.74 -23.13
CA VAL A 161 -10.80 8.07 -24.52
C VAL A 161 -12.04 8.71 -25.13
N LEU A 162 -11.90 9.93 -25.60
CA LEU A 162 -12.97 10.70 -26.27
C LEU A 162 -13.05 10.33 -27.76
N GLU A 163 -14.14 10.73 -28.41
CA GLU A 163 -14.41 10.43 -29.84
C GLU A 163 -13.33 10.95 -30.79
N ASP A 164 -12.69 12.07 -30.44
CA ASP A 164 -11.58 12.68 -31.19
C ASP A 164 -10.22 12.00 -30.91
N SER A 165 -10.23 10.84 -30.25
CA SER A 165 -9.05 10.10 -29.79
C SER A 165 -8.19 10.84 -28.75
N THR A 166 -8.68 11.95 -28.18
CA THR A 166 -8.01 12.59 -27.04
C THR A 166 -8.29 11.82 -25.75
N THR A 167 -7.31 11.82 -24.85
CA THR A 167 -7.43 11.17 -23.55
C THR A 167 -7.66 12.20 -22.45
N CYS A 168 -8.70 12.00 -21.66
CA CYS A 168 -8.95 12.76 -20.45
C CYS A 168 -8.65 11.90 -19.23
N SER A 169 -7.79 12.39 -18.34
CA SER A 169 -7.41 11.70 -17.12
C SER A 169 -7.82 12.49 -15.87
N TRP A 170 -8.32 11.78 -14.87
CA TRP A 170 -8.68 12.31 -13.57
C TRP A 170 -8.04 11.48 -12.47
N LEU A 171 -7.35 12.15 -11.56
CA LEU A 171 -6.89 11.59 -10.29
C LEU A 171 -8.01 11.75 -9.26
N LEU A 172 -8.61 10.65 -8.84
CA LEU A 172 -9.63 10.59 -7.80
C LEU A 172 -9.00 10.16 -6.49
N ILE A 173 -9.29 10.89 -5.42
CA ILE A 173 -8.86 10.61 -4.05
C ILE A 173 -10.10 10.61 -3.18
N PHE A 174 -10.39 9.51 -2.49
CA PHE A 174 -11.61 9.39 -1.71
C PHE A 174 -11.47 8.43 -0.52
N GLU A 175 -12.37 8.60 0.43
CA GLU A 175 -12.52 7.70 1.57
C GLU A 175 -13.14 6.37 1.13
N LEU A 176 -12.50 5.27 1.48
CA LEU A 176 -12.89 3.92 1.08
C LEU A 176 -14.01 3.39 2.00
N ILE A 177 -15.23 3.77 1.67
CA ILE A 177 -16.50 3.29 2.22
C ILE A 177 -17.49 3.03 1.07
N GLU A 178 -18.54 2.24 1.27
CA GLU A 178 -19.51 1.87 0.21
C GLU A 178 -20.09 3.09 -0.53
N SER A 179 -20.25 4.21 0.18
CA SER A 179 -20.65 5.49 -0.40
C SER A 179 -19.70 6.57 0.14
N PRO A 180 -18.64 6.95 -0.62
CA PRO A 180 -17.63 7.89 -0.14
C PRO A 180 -18.27 9.21 0.25
N ARG A 181 -17.99 9.66 1.48
CA ARG A 181 -18.49 10.94 2.02
C ARG A 181 -17.87 12.14 1.32
N TRP A 182 -16.70 11.95 0.73
CA TRP A 182 -15.98 12.98 0.00
C TRP A 182 -15.11 12.35 -1.07
N VAL A 183 -14.92 13.11 -2.15
CA VAL A 183 -14.03 12.79 -3.27
C VAL A 183 -13.34 14.09 -3.66
N VAL A 184 -12.02 14.04 -3.81
CA VAL A 184 -11.21 15.12 -4.40
C VAL A 184 -10.78 14.66 -5.79
N VAL A 185 -10.94 15.53 -6.76
CA VAL A 185 -10.57 15.27 -8.15
C VAL A 185 -9.49 16.26 -8.59
N GLN A 186 -8.45 15.74 -9.22
CA GLN A 186 -7.42 16.51 -9.91
C GLN A 186 -7.31 16.06 -11.36
N ARG A 187 -6.85 16.94 -12.25
CA ARG A 187 -6.61 16.61 -13.65
C ARG A 187 -5.10 16.50 -13.91
N PRO A 188 -4.52 15.30 -13.83
CA PRO A 188 -3.15 15.10 -14.26
C PRO A 188 -3.04 15.17 -15.79
N ASP A 189 -1.87 15.57 -16.28
CA ASP A 189 -1.51 15.38 -17.68
C ASP A 189 -1.31 13.87 -17.94
N ALA A 190 -2.08 13.33 -18.88
CA ALA A 190 -2.03 11.91 -19.26
C ALA A 190 -0.67 11.51 -19.86
N SER A 191 0.13 12.48 -20.30
CA SER A 191 1.42 12.26 -20.97
C SER A 191 2.52 11.78 -20.02
N TYR A 192 2.35 11.93 -18.70
CA TYR A 192 3.41 11.66 -17.72
C TYR A 192 2.98 10.71 -16.61
N PRO A 193 3.83 9.75 -16.23
CA PRO A 193 3.57 8.90 -15.08
C PRO A 193 3.41 9.74 -13.80
N SER A 194 2.31 9.50 -13.08
CA SER A 194 2.07 10.09 -11.76
C SER A 194 2.39 9.09 -10.65
N PHE A 195 2.91 9.58 -9.53
CA PHE A 195 2.95 8.82 -8.28
C PHE A 195 1.97 9.42 -7.27
N VAL A 196 1.47 8.57 -6.36
CA VAL A 196 0.65 8.99 -5.22
C VAL A 196 1.10 8.23 -3.98
N ARG A 197 1.22 8.95 -2.86
CA ARG A 197 1.51 8.43 -1.53
C ARG A 197 0.72 9.21 -0.49
N ASN A 198 0.17 8.54 0.51
CA ASN A 198 -0.50 9.22 1.61
C ASN A 198 -0.24 8.53 2.94
N ASP A 199 -0.34 9.34 4.01
CA ASP A 199 -0.54 8.86 5.37
C ASP A 199 -1.97 9.23 5.81
N LYS A 200 -2.21 9.28 7.13
CA LYS A 200 -3.50 9.64 7.72
C LYS A 200 -3.87 11.13 7.61
N ASN A 201 -2.91 12.00 7.34
CA ASN A 201 -3.06 13.46 7.40
C ASN A 201 -2.87 14.12 6.03
N TYR A 202 -1.94 13.62 5.23
CA TYR A 202 -1.49 14.24 4.00
C TYR A 202 -1.39 13.22 2.88
N LEU A 203 -1.71 13.68 1.67
CA LEU A 203 -1.45 12.97 0.43
C LEU A 203 -0.54 13.81 -0.45
N PHE A 204 0.49 13.18 -0.96
CA PHE A 204 1.38 13.73 -1.96
C PHE A 204 1.13 13.01 -3.28
N TRP A 205 0.92 13.79 -4.33
CA TRP A 205 1.02 13.28 -5.69
C TRP A 205 1.94 14.17 -6.50
N GLY A 206 2.58 13.56 -7.49
CA GLY A 206 3.41 14.30 -8.41
C GLY A 206 3.36 13.72 -9.80
N SER A 207 3.51 14.61 -10.77
CA SER A 207 3.67 14.30 -12.18
C SER A 207 4.86 15.07 -12.73
N LYS A 208 5.47 14.57 -13.80
CA LYS A 208 6.48 15.34 -14.52
C LYS A 208 5.82 16.51 -15.25
N SER A 209 6.48 17.65 -15.24
CA SER A 209 6.16 18.78 -16.10
C SER A 209 6.48 18.45 -17.55
N HIS A 210 5.89 19.22 -18.47
CA HIS A 210 6.39 19.29 -19.83
C HIS A 210 7.90 19.53 -19.86
N ALA A 211 8.55 18.95 -20.87
CA ALA A 211 9.94 19.24 -21.14
C ALA A 211 10.11 20.74 -21.38
N ARG A 212 11.03 21.35 -20.64
CA ARG A 212 11.43 22.73 -20.86
C ARG A 212 12.20 22.84 -22.18
N LEU A 213 12.46 24.08 -22.60
CA LEU A 213 13.23 24.37 -23.82
C LEU A 213 14.63 23.71 -23.84
N ASP A 214 15.19 23.40 -22.66
CA ASP A 214 16.47 22.69 -22.48
C ASP A 214 16.34 21.16 -22.48
N GLY A 215 15.14 20.62 -22.72
CA GLY A 215 14.84 19.19 -22.67
C GLY A 215 14.69 18.62 -21.24
N SER A 216 14.88 19.42 -20.20
CA SER A 216 14.72 18.97 -18.81
C SER A 216 13.24 18.91 -18.40
N SER A 217 12.87 17.89 -17.63
CA SER A 217 11.55 17.82 -16.98
C SER A 217 11.74 17.97 -15.46
N ARG A 218 10.82 18.67 -14.80
CA ARG A 218 10.81 18.78 -13.34
C ARG A 218 9.61 18.01 -12.79
N TRP A 219 9.73 17.52 -11.57
CA TRP A 219 8.57 17.00 -10.86
C TRP A 219 7.82 18.18 -10.25
N GLY A 220 6.52 18.27 -10.53
CA GLY A 220 5.61 19.08 -9.72
C GLY A 220 5.07 18.21 -8.61
N ILE A 221 5.26 18.60 -7.35
CA ILE A 221 4.72 17.88 -6.21
C ILE A 221 3.59 18.70 -5.61
N HIS A 222 2.46 18.02 -5.41
CA HIS A 222 1.24 18.58 -4.85
C HIS A 222 0.94 17.91 -3.51
N CYS A 223 0.59 18.71 -2.52
CA CYS A 223 0.19 18.24 -1.20
C CYS A 223 -1.29 18.53 -0.97
N LEU A 224 -2.04 17.49 -0.59
CA LEU A 224 -3.42 17.56 -0.14
C LEU A 224 -3.45 17.29 1.36
N ASN A 225 -4.03 18.20 2.12
CA ASN A 225 -4.38 17.93 3.50
C ASN A 225 -5.71 17.14 3.53
N LEU A 226 -5.67 15.90 4.02
CA LEU A 226 -6.82 14.97 4.00
C LEU A 226 -7.91 15.36 4.99
N GLN A 227 -7.57 16.08 6.07
CA GLN A 227 -8.54 16.53 7.07
C GLN A 227 -9.39 17.68 6.54
N THR A 228 -8.74 18.67 5.91
CA THR A 228 -9.40 19.86 5.34
C THR A 228 -9.87 19.67 3.91
N ARG A 229 -9.34 18.66 3.22
CA ARG A 229 -9.58 18.34 1.80
C ARG A 229 -9.15 19.47 0.86
N LYS A 230 -8.15 20.25 1.28
CA LYS A 230 -7.61 21.38 0.53
C LYS A 230 -6.19 21.10 0.08
N TRP A 231 -5.91 21.51 -1.16
CA TRP A 231 -4.57 21.53 -1.71
C TRP A 231 -3.77 22.66 -1.06
N ALA A 232 -2.48 22.45 -0.83
CA ALA A 232 -1.58 23.52 -0.44
C ALA A 232 -1.45 24.54 -1.58
N ASP A 233 -1.39 25.82 -1.24
CA ASP A 233 -1.35 26.92 -2.21
C ASP A 233 -0.03 26.99 -3.01
N SER A 234 1.03 26.32 -2.53
CA SER A 234 2.33 26.22 -3.18
C SER A 234 2.63 24.78 -3.63
N GLN A 235 3.02 24.61 -4.89
CA GLN A 235 3.67 23.39 -5.37
C GLN A 235 5.07 23.30 -4.75
N LEU A 236 5.43 22.13 -4.23
CA LEU A 236 6.75 21.85 -3.64
C LEU A 236 7.74 21.38 -4.70
#